data_AF-A0A0B7B813-F1
#
_entry.id   AF-A0A0B7B813-F1
#
_cell.length_a   1.000
_cell.length_b   1.000
_cell.length_c   1.000
_cell.angle_alpha   90.00
_cell.angle_beta   90.00
_cell.angle_gamma   90.00
#
_symmetry.space_group_name_H-M   'P 1'
#
loop_
_entity.id
_entity.type
_entity.pdbx_description
1 polymer ?
#
loop_
_entity_poly.entity_id
_entity_poly.type
_entity_poly.pdbx_seq_one_letter_code
_entity_poly.pdbx_strand_id
1 'polypeptide(L)'
;MFERTMKNVLIKILGTEKKRTSPKLKCPPVLSQDNDDKNKVDNMKSPDLRLILLDNPRNVPTVTLDSPDTERADEEDAMNGNKNNNPMNLGPTEKTTVKAKDFEFLKVIGKGSFGKVLLARHKTEDCVYAVKVLQKQAIMKRNEAKHIMAERNVLLKNVKHPFLVGLHYSFQTMDKLYFVLDYVNGGELFFHLQRERYFPEHRAKFYAAEIASALGYLHSLDIIYRDLKPENILLDSKGHVVLTDFGLCKEGIVGQGTTSTFCGTPEYLAPEVLQKQPYDKTVDWWCLGAVLYEMLYGLPPFYSRDTTEMYDNIIYKPLRLRTNISSAGRSLLEGLLQKEKGNRLGAKRDFLDIQYHGFFSSINWQDLYDKKITPPYNPNVSGHLDLKHFDPEFVREPVPASVGRSSGNSSRLVSTSVMEADRVFEGFSYMPSTEDAFESKYHHS
;
A
#
# COMPACT_ATOMS: atom_id res chain seq x y z
N MET A 1 -32.88 -1.69 9.36
CA MET A 1 -32.57 -1.73 10.81
C MET A 1 -31.07 -1.54 11.11
N PHE A 2 -30.26 -1.05 10.15
CA PHE A 2 -28.83 -0.74 10.33
C PHE A 2 -28.53 0.77 10.38
N GLU A 3 -29.49 1.63 9.97
CA GLU A 3 -29.37 3.10 10.08
C GLU A 3 -29.79 3.68 11.45
N ARG A 4 -30.40 2.90 12.34
CA ARG A 4 -30.85 3.38 13.66
C ARG A 4 -29.79 3.25 14.76
N THR A 5 -28.71 2.50 14.55
CA THR A 5 -27.68 2.28 15.57
C THR A 5 -26.57 3.35 15.52
N MET A 6 -26.37 4.05 14.39
CA MET A 6 -25.38 5.13 14.27
C MET A 6 -25.88 6.48 14.82
N LYS A 7 -27.20 6.73 14.87
CA LYS A 7 -27.75 7.97 15.47
C LYS A 7 -27.65 8.02 17.00
N ASN A 8 -27.53 6.88 17.68
CA ASN A 8 -27.47 6.83 19.16
C ASN A 8 -26.04 6.94 19.74
N VAL A 9 -25.00 6.95 18.90
CA VAL A 9 -23.63 7.23 19.33
C VAL A 9 -23.30 8.74 19.21
N LEU A 10 -23.95 9.45 18.28
CA LEU A 10 -23.69 10.89 18.04
C LEU A 10 -24.36 11.83 19.06
N ILE A 11 -25.36 11.38 19.83
CA ILE A 11 -26.02 12.19 20.88
C ILE A 11 -25.27 12.13 22.22
N LYS A 12 -24.26 11.26 22.38
CA LYS A 12 -23.48 11.15 23.62
C LYS A 12 -22.16 11.94 23.63
N ILE A 13 -21.83 12.67 22.56
CA ILE A 13 -20.60 13.46 22.44
C ILE A 13 -20.86 14.98 22.52
N LEU A 14 -22.12 15.44 22.42
CA LEU A 14 -22.48 16.87 22.46
C LEU A 14 -23.34 17.30 23.67
N GLY A 15 -23.09 16.75 24.86
CA GLY A 15 -23.85 17.13 26.04
C GLY A 15 -23.08 16.96 27.34
N THR A 16 -22.42 18.03 27.79
CA THR A 16 -22.39 18.50 29.20
C THR A 16 -21.42 19.68 29.32
N GLU A 17 -21.90 20.89 28.97
CA GLU A 17 -21.34 22.10 29.55
C GLU A 17 -21.67 22.12 31.05
N LYS A 18 -20.69 21.80 31.90
CA LYS A 18 -20.72 22.18 33.32
C LYS A 18 -19.73 23.30 33.55
N LYS A 19 -20.30 24.50 33.74
CA LYS A 19 -19.66 25.70 34.29
C LYS A 19 -18.77 25.33 35.49
N ARG A 20 -17.48 25.67 35.39
CA ARG A 20 -16.62 25.91 36.56
C ARG A 20 -16.06 27.32 36.46
N THR A 21 -16.45 28.11 37.45
CA THR A 21 -15.98 29.47 37.74
C THR A 21 -14.54 29.44 38.23
N SER A 22 -13.74 30.44 37.87
CA SER A 22 -12.48 30.77 38.54
C SER A 22 -12.26 32.29 38.50
N PRO A 23 -11.65 32.90 39.53
CA PRO A 23 -11.89 34.28 39.88
C PRO A 23 -10.88 35.28 39.28
N LYS A 24 -11.34 36.53 39.24
CA LYS A 24 -10.66 37.77 38.83
C LYS A 24 -9.37 38.07 39.61
N LEU A 25 -8.31 38.47 38.91
CA LEU A 25 -7.28 39.42 39.37
C LEU A 25 -6.89 40.31 38.17
N LYS A 26 -7.45 41.52 38.06
CA LYS A 26 -6.88 42.85 38.41
C LYS A 26 -5.62 43.25 37.60
N CYS A 27 -5.84 44.08 36.58
CA CYS A 27 -4.86 45.05 36.08
C CYS A 27 -4.84 46.32 36.97
N PRO A 28 -3.74 47.10 36.91
CA PRO A 28 -3.82 48.55 36.77
C PRO A 28 -2.88 49.09 35.64
N PRO A 29 -2.98 50.39 35.26
CA PRO A 29 -3.02 50.76 33.84
C PRO A 29 -2.04 51.88 33.39
N VAL A 30 -2.17 52.21 32.09
CA VAL A 30 -1.90 53.51 31.40
C VAL A 30 -0.45 53.80 30.95
N LEU A 31 -0.25 53.94 29.62
CA LEU A 31 0.01 55.23 28.96
C LEU A 31 -0.02 55.10 27.42
N SER A 32 -0.73 56.07 26.83
CA SER A 32 -1.04 56.33 25.43
C SER A 32 0.07 57.08 24.69
N GLN A 33 0.19 56.91 23.37
CA GLN A 33 0.14 57.98 22.34
C GLN A 33 0.45 57.44 20.91
N ASP A 34 -0.58 57.51 20.06
CA ASP A 34 -0.66 58.12 18.71
C ASP A 34 0.54 58.08 17.72
N ASN A 35 0.35 57.43 16.56
CA ASN A 35 0.03 58.06 15.25
C ASN A 35 0.32 57.13 14.04
N ASP A 36 -0.68 57.04 13.14
CA ASP A 36 -0.70 56.92 11.66
C ASP A 36 0.59 56.43 10.94
N ASP A 37 0.59 55.58 9.90
CA ASP A 37 -0.26 55.56 8.71
C ASP A 37 0.10 54.33 7.82
N LYS A 38 -0.89 53.85 7.06
CA LYS A 38 -0.88 53.02 5.83
C LYS A 38 0.33 52.11 5.48
N ASN A 39 0.11 50.80 5.55
CA ASN A 39 0.31 49.90 4.39
C ASN A 39 -0.46 48.59 4.58
N LYS A 40 -1.49 48.41 3.75
CA LYS A 40 -2.42 47.27 3.76
C LYS A 40 -1.78 46.13 2.97
N VAL A 41 -1.06 45.25 3.64
CA VAL A 41 -0.67 43.95 3.09
C VAL A 41 -1.75 42.97 3.51
N ASP A 42 -2.49 42.46 2.52
CA ASP A 42 -3.49 41.42 2.71
C ASP A 42 -2.81 40.17 3.27
N ASN A 43 -2.89 40.03 4.60
CA ASN A 43 -2.42 38.88 5.33
C ASN A 43 -3.49 37.78 5.18
N MET A 44 -3.44 37.09 4.04
CA MET A 44 -4.23 35.90 3.78
C MET A 44 -3.78 34.83 4.77
N LYS A 45 -4.49 34.76 5.91
CA LYS A 45 -4.31 33.73 6.93
C LYS A 45 -4.40 32.37 6.23
N SER A 46 -3.24 31.73 6.05
CA SER A 46 -3.16 30.31 5.73
C SER A 46 -4.03 29.57 6.75
N PRO A 47 -4.92 28.65 6.34
CA PRO A 47 -5.58 27.79 7.30
C PRO A 47 -4.50 27.07 8.11
N ASP A 48 -4.74 26.96 9.42
CA ASP A 48 -3.86 26.30 10.38
C ASP A 48 -3.66 24.83 9.96
N LEU A 49 -2.57 24.56 9.22
CA LEU A 49 -2.12 23.21 8.86
C LEU A 49 -2.00 22.29 10.08
N ARG A 50 -1.84 22.87 11.29
CA ARG A 50 -1.85 22.16 12.57
C ARG A 50 -3.16 21.43 12.86
N LEU A 51 -4.32 21.93 12.40
CA LEU A 51 -5.61 21.29 12.65
C LEU A 51 -5.94 20.21 11.61
N ILE A 52 -5.36 20.29 10.41
CA ILE A 52 -5.58 19.33 9.32
C ILE A 52 -4.77 18.04 9.56
N LEU A 53 -3.54 18.15 10.08
CA LEU A 53 -2.62 17.03 10.31
C LEU A 53 -2.89 16.22 11.58
N LEU A 54 -3.83 16.65 12.44
CA LEU A 54 -4.16 15.95 13.69
C LEU A 54 -5.31 14.94 13.55
N ASP A 55 -6.05 14.98 12.44
CA ASP A 55 -7.09 14.00 12.12
C ASP A 55 -6.43 12.83 11.36
N ASN A 56 -6.01 11.83 12.12
CA ASN A 56 -5.30 10.63 11.67
C ASN A 56 -6.24 9.70 10.84
N PRO A 57 -6.19 9.68 9.49
CA PRO A 57 -7.13 8.92 8.66
C PRO A 57 -6.62 7.49 8.49
N ARG A 58 -6.46 6.75 9.59
CA ARG A 58 -5.97 5.36 9.57
C ARG A 58 -6.91 4.34 8.88
N ASN A 59 -7.96 4.77 8.19
CA ASN A 59 -9.00 3.88 7.69
C ASN A 59 -9.89 4.55 6.63
N VAL A 60 -9.33 5.18 5.59
CA VAL A 60 -10.12 5.30 4.36
C VAL A 60 -10.03 3.93 3.67
N PRO A 61 -11.14 3.18 3.52
CA PRO A 61 -11.07 1.86 2.93
C PRO A 61 -10.58 2.00 1.48
N THR A 62 -9.58 1.21 1.10
CA THR A 62 -9.32 0.93 -0.32
C THR A 62 -10.63 0.45 -0.95
N VAL A 63 -11.08 1.12 -2.00
CA VAL A 63 -12.33 0.79 -2.67
C VAL A 63 -12.08 -0.28 -3.72
N THR A 64 -12.96 -1.26 -3.81
CA THR A 64 -13.09 -2.21 -4.92
C THR A 64 -14.58 -2.28 -5.27
N LEU A 65 -14.95 -1.92 -6.49
CA LEU A 65 -16.31 -2.07 -6.99
C LEU A 65 -16.28 -3.00 -8.20
N ASP A 66 -16.49 -4.29 -7.95
CA ASP A 66 -16.73 -5.28 -9.00
C ASP A 66 -18.17 -5.10 -9.49
N SER A 67 -18.34 -4.55 -10.69
CA SER A 67 -19.62 -4.53 -11.38
C SER A 67 -19.78 -5.83 -12.17
N PRO A 68 -20.84 -6.64 -11.94
CA PRO A 68 -21.01 -7.92 -12.64
C PRO A 68 -21.29 -7.80 -14.15
N ASP A 69 -21.48 -6.58 -14.66
CA ASP A 69 -21.87 -6.33 -16.06
C ASP A 69 -20.72 -5.91 -16.99
N THR A 70 -19.48 -5.77 -16.49
CA THR A 70 -18.35 -5.22 -17.28
C THR A 70 -17.35 -6.26 -17.78
N GLU A 71 -17.41 -7.52 -17.31
CA GLU A 71 -16.48 -8.58 -17.76
C GLU A 71 -16.82 -9.16 -19.15
N ARG A 72 -17.98 -8.85 -19.75
CA ARG A 72 -18.34 -9.39 -21.09
C ARG A 72 -17.52 -8.79 -22.24
N ALA A 73 -16.91 -7.62 -22.07
CA ALA A 73 -16.17 -6.96 -23.13
C ALA A 73 -14.72 -7.43 -23.24
N ASP A 74 -14.17 -8.03 -22.18
CA ASP A 74 -12.76 -8.43 -22.12
C ASP A 74 -12.49 -9.84 -22.72
N GLU A 75 -13.55 -10.59 -23.07
CA GLU A 75 -13.44 -11.98 -23.57
C GLU A 75 -13.49 -12.10 -25.11
N GLU A 76 -13.95 -11.09 -25.86
CA GLU A 76 -14.22 -11.24 -27.31
C GLU A 76 -12.97 -11.13 -28.22
N ASP A 77 -11.86 -10.53 -27.75
CA ASP A 77 -10.67 -10.30 -28.60
C ASP A 77 -9.59 -11.41 -28.53
N ALA A 78 -9.81 -12.50 -27.78
CA ALA A 78 -8.84 -13.59 -27.61
C ALA A 78 -9.21 -14.92 -28.30
N MET A 79 -10.32 -14.99 -29.05
CA MET A 79 -10.82 -16.23 -29.64
C MET A 79 -10.38 -16.42 -31.11
N ASN A 80 -9.09 -16.69 -31.34
CA ASN A 80 -8.71 -17.51 -32.50
C ASN A 80 -7.39 -18.27 -32.25
N GLY A 81 -7.48 -19.42 -31.58
CA GLY A 81 -6.33 -20.27 -31.27
C GLY A 81 -6.72 -21.63 -30.70
N ASN A 82 -7.08 -22.56 -31.60
CA ASN A 82 -7.02 -24.03 -31.50
C ASN A 82 -7.24 -24.70 -30.11
N LYS A 83 -8.43 -25.28 -29.91
CA LYS A 83 -8.80 -26.12 -28.75
C LYS A 83 -8.10 -27.47 -28.78
N ASN A 84 -7.09 -27.67 -27.93
CA ASN A 84 -6.65 -28.98 -27.46
C ASN A 84 -6.86 -29.08 -25.94
N ASN A 85 -7.98 -29.69 -25.55
CA ASN A 85 -8.27 -30.05 -24.16
C ASN A 85 -7.41 -31.26 -23.74
N ASN A 86 -6.26 -30.98 -23.10
CA ASN A 86 -5.61 -31.93 -22.21
C ASN A 86 -5.56 -31.33 -20.80
N PRO A 87 -6.01 -32.02 -19.75
CA PRO A 87 -5.81 -31.57 -18.39
C PRO A 87 -4.31 -31.56 -18.09
N MET A 88 -3.74 -30.39 -17.75
CA MET A 88 -2.35 -30.29 -17.32
C MET A 88 -2.14 -31.09 -16.03
N ASN A 89 -1.47 -32.23 -16.14
CA ASN A 89 -1.01 -33.03 -15.02
C ASN A 89 0.39 -32.56 -14.61
N LEU A 90 0.49 -31.80 -13.51
CA LEU A 90 1.74 -31.20 -13.01
C LEU A 90 2.59 -32.13 -12.11
N GLY A 91 2.45 -33.45 -12.26
CA GLY A 91 3.39 -34.42 -11.68
C GLY A 91 3.26 -34.63 -10.15
N PRO A 92 3.93 -35.67 -9.62
CA PRO A 92 3.75 -36.08 -8.23
C PRO A 92 4.53 -35.17 -7.27
N THR A 93 3.78 -34.55 -6.36
CA THR A 93 4.27 -33.67 -5.28
C THR A 93 4.89 -34.50 -4.15
N GLU A 94 6.19 -34.82 -4.23
CA GLU A 94 6.89 -35.46 -3.11
C GLU A 94 7.62 -34.45 -2.20
N LYS A 95 6.95 -34.13 -1.08
CA LYS A 95 7.47 -34.06 0.32
C LYS A 95 8.54 -33.02 0.69
N THR A 96 8.11 -31.81 1.07
CA THR A 96 7.80 -31.42 2.48
C THR A 96 7.02 -30.11 2.47
N THR A 97 5.69 -30.15 2.62
CA THR A 97 4.87 -28.94 2.69
C THR A 97 5.14 -28.20 3.99
N VAL A 98 5.67 -26.98 3.91
CA VAL A 98 5.78 -26.05 5.04
C VAL A 98 4.40 -25.85 5.67
N LYS A 99 4.33 -25.92 6.99
CA LYS A 99 3.10 -25.85 7.78
C LYS A 99 3.24 -24.80 8.86
N ALA A 100 2.10 -24.34 9.38
CA ALA A 100 2.07 -23.39 10.49
C ALA A 100 2.86 -23.85 11.73
N LYS A 101 2.99 -25.17 11.96
CA LYS A 101 3.76 -25.72 13.09
C LYS A 101 5.27 -25.52 12.96
N ASP A 102 5.77 -25.24 11.76
CA ASP A 102 7.20 -25.03 11.47
C ASP A 102 7.62 -23.60 11.84
N PHE A 103 6.66 -22.74 12.16
CA PHE A 103 6.88 -21.37 12.64
C PHE A 103 6.61 -21.24 14.12
N GLU A 104 7.40 -20.39 14.77
CA GLU A 104 7.13 -19.80 16.08
C GLU A 104 6.51 -18.41 15.86
N PHE A 105 5.22 -18.25 16.16
CA PHE A 105 4.52 -16.96 16.02
C PHE A 105 4.77 -16.09 17.26
N LEU A 106 5.46 -14.97 17.08
CA LEU A 106 6.00 -14.15 18.15
C LEU A 106 5.05 -13.02 18.55
N LYS A 107 4.61 -12.21 17.58
CA LYS A 107 3.84 -10.98 17.82
C LYS A 107 2.85 -10.68 16.71
N VAL A 108 1.74 -10.00 17.06
CA VAL A 108 0.88 -9.36 16.06
C VAL A 108 1.53 -8.04 15.66
N ILE A 109 1.74 -7.84 14.36
CA ILE A 109 2.40 -6.64 13.82
C ILE A 109 1.48 -5.85 12.88
N GLY A 110 0.35 -6.41 12.49
CA GLY A 110 -0.65 -5.71 11.68
C GLY A 110 -2.00 -6.40 11.67
N LYS A 111 -3.02 -5.68 11.22
CA LYS A 111 -4.37 -6.19 11.06
C LYS A 111 -4.93 -5.72 9.72
N GLY A 112 -5.45 -6.66 8.95
CA GLY A 112 -6.06 -6.39 7.64
C GLY A 112 -7.54 -6.73 7.61
N SER A 113 -8.18 -6.45 6.47
CA SER A 113 -9.60 -6.66 6.21
C SER A 113 -10.09 -8.09 6.47
N PHE A 114 -9.23 -9.09 6.21
CA PHE A 114 -9.57 -10.52 6.28
C PHE A 114 -8.74 -11.31 7.30
N GLY A 115 -7.87 -10.63 8.07
CA GLY A 115 -6.82 -11.33 8.78
C GLY A 115 -5.88 -10.46 9.59
N LYS A 116 -4.75 -11.07 9.95
CA LYS A 116 -3.69 -10.45 10.76
C LYS A 116 -2.34 -10.72 10.14
N VAL A 117 -1.40 -9.82 10.39
CA VAL A 117 0.02 -10.00 10.06
C VAL A 117 0.77 -10.28 11.35
N LEU A 118 1.51 -11.37 11.38
CA LEU A 118 2.23 -11.87 12.54
C LEU A 118 3.73 -11.87 12.27
N LEU A 119 4.53 -11.40 13.21
CA LEU A 119 5.95 -11.70 13.24
C LEU A 119 6.12 -13.17 13.60
N ALA A 120 6.83 -13.93 12.77
CA ALA A 120 7.10 -15.33 13.03
C ALA A 120 8.55 -15.68 12.70
N ARG A 121 9.09 -16.67 13.40
CA ARG A 121 10.41 -17.23 13.14
C ARG A 121 10.27 -18.66 12.64
N HIS A 122 10.97 -19.01 11.57
CA HIS A 122 11.01 -20.40 11.11
C HIS A 122 11.97 -21.21 11.99
N LYS A 123 11.49 -22.32 12.54
CA LYS A 123 12.18 -23.03 13.64
C LYS A 123 13.51 -23.67 13.24
N THR A 124 13.68 -24.03 11.98
CA THR A 124 14.91 -24.69 11.50
C THR A 124 15.88 -23.75 10.81
N GLU A 125 15.39 -22.63 10.28
CA GLU A 125 16.20 -21.65 9.55
C GLU A 125 16.66 -20.49 10.43
N ASP A 126 16.01 -20.28 11.58
CA ASP A 126 16.18 -19.11 12.47
C ASP A 126 15.98 -17.75 11.76
N CYS A 127 15.32 -17.77 10.61
CA CYS A 127 14.93 -16.58 9.86
C CYS A 127 13.58 -16.04 10.35
N VAL A 128 13.43 -14.70 10.30
CA VAL A 128 12.26 -13.97 10.76
C VAL A 128 11.45 -13.49 9.55
N TYR A 129 10.13 -13.67 9.61
CA TYR A 129 9.19 -13.42 8.53
C TYR A 129 7.97 -12.65 9.00
N ALA A 130 7.31 -11.96 8.07
CA ALA A 130 5.96 -11.44 8.25
C ALA A 130 4.94 -12.45 7.69
N VAL A 131 4.11 -13.02 8.55
CA VAL A 131 3.09 -14.01 8.15
C VAL A 131 1.71 -13.38 8.11
N LYS A 132 1.18 -13.13 6.91
CA LYS A 132 -0.19 -12.66 6.67
C LYS A 132 -1.14 -13.86 6.73
N VAL A 133 -1.94 -13.93 7.79
CA VAL A 133 -2.89 -15.01 8.07
C VAL A 133 -4.31 -14.53 7.78
N LEU A 134 -4.95 -15.12 6.77
CA LEU A 134 -6.28 -14.73 6.29
C LEU A 134 -7.31 -15.82 6.58
N GLN A 135 -8.55 -15.43 6.90
CA GLN A 135 -9.64 -16.39 7.17
C GLN A 135 -10.43 -16.69 5.89
N LYS A 136 -10.49 -17.96 5.46
CA LYS A 136 -11.20 -18.37 4.24
C LYS A 136 -12.68 -17.96 4.25
N GLN A 137 -13.35 -18.16 5.38
CA GLN A 137 -14.76 -17.78 5.53
C GLN A 137 -14.97 -16.26 5.38
N ALA A 138 -14.03 -15.43 5.85
CA ALA A 138 -14.14 -13.99 5.71
C ALA A 138 -13.94 -13.55 4.25
N ILE A 139 -13.00 -14.18 3.54
CA ILE A 139 -12.73 -13.94 2.12
C ILE A 139 -13.96 -14.32 1.27
N MET A 140 -14.49 -15.53 1.46
CA MET A 140 -15.64 -16.03 0.70
C MET A 140 -16.89 -15.17 0.93
N LYS A 141 -17.15 -14.75 2.17
CA LYS A 141 -18.29 -13.87 2.49
C LYS A 141 -18.26 -12.53 1.77
N ARG A 142 -17.07 -12.07 1.35
CA ARG A 142 -16.91 -10.82 0.60
C ARG A 142 -16.65 -11.03 -0.89
N ASN A 143 -16.66 -12.28 -1.36
CA ASN A 143 -16.36 -12.66 -2.76
C ASN A 143 -14.95 -12.28 -3.24
N GLU A 144 -13.97 -12.28 -2.33
CA GLU A 144 -12.61 -11.74 -2.57
C GLU A 144 -11.59 -12.85 -2.93
N ALA A 145 -12.05 -14.07 -3.20
CA ALA A 145 -11.17 -15.21 -3.42
C ALA A 145 -10.28 -15.06 -4.67
N LYS A 146 -10.84 -14.48 -5.75
CA LYS A 146 -10.09 -14.19 -6.98
C LYS A 146 -8.94 -13.22 -6.72
N HIS A 147 -9.16 -12.15 -5.96
CA HIS A 147 -8.12 -11.17 -5.62
C HIS A 147 -7.00 -11.78 -4.77
N ILE A 148 -7.32 -12.64 -3.80
CA ILE A 148 -6.29 -13.34 -3.01
C ILE A 148 -5.45 -14.30 -3.85
N MET A 149 -6.07 -15.01 -4.80
CA MET A 149 -5.33 -15.89 -5.71
C MET A 149 -4.48 -15.08 -6.71
N ALA A 150 -4.96 -13.91 -7.15
CA ALA A 150 -4.19 -12.99 -7.98
C ALA A 150 -2.98 -12.41 -7.23
N GLU A 151 -3.15 -11.95 -5.98
CA GLU A 151 -2.05 -11.49 -5.10
C GLU A 151 -0.96 -12.55 -5.01
N ARG A 152 -1.36 -13.80 -4.77
CA ARG A 152 -0.45 -14.94 -4.74
C ARG A 152 0.27 -15.13 -6.08
N ASN A 153 -0.44 -15.13 -7.19
CA ASN A 153 0.16 -15.37 -8.50
C ASN A 153 1.19 -14.30 -8.87
N VAL A 154 0.92 -13.02 -8.55
CA VAL A 154 1.87 -11.92 -8.72
C VAL A 154 3.13 -12.19 -7.90
N LEU A 155 2.97 -12.50 -6.62
CA LEU A 155 4.08 -12.82 -5.72
C LEU A 155 4.88 -14.05 -6.17
N LEU A 156 4.26 -14.99 -6.89
CA LEU A 156 4.89 -16.22 -7.38
C LEU A 156 5.61 -16.09 -8.71
N LYS A 157 5.41 -15.02 -9.46
CA LYS A 157 6.13 -14.76 -10.73
C LYS A 157 7.64 -14.50 -10.53
N ASN A 158 8.18 -14.88 -9.37
CA ASN A 158 9.55 -14.70 -8.96
C ASN A 158 9.97 -13.24 -9.10
N VAL A 159 9.11 -12.36 -8.56
CA VAL A 159 9.32 -10.91 -8.49
C VAL A 159 10.57 -10.67 -7.62
N LYS A 160 11.74 -10.80 -8.24
CA LYS A 160 13.06 -10.63 -7.62
C LYS A 160 13.51 -9.21 -7.90
N HIS A 161 12.97 -8.28 -7.13
CA HIS A 161 13.36 -6.87 -7.20
C HIS A 161 13.69 -6.35 -5.79
N PRO A 162 14.80 -5.62 -5.59
CA PRO A 162 15.31 -5.19 -4.28
C PRO A 162 14.34 -4.31 -3.47
N PHE A 163 13.35 -3.73 -4.14
CA PHE A 163 12.35 -2.80 -3.57
C PHE A 163 10.93 -3.36 -3.59
N LEU A 164 10.76 -4.67 -3.80
CA LEU A 164 9.47 -5.36 -3.73
C LEU A 164 9.53 -6.42 -2.63
N VAL A 165 8.44 -6.59 -1.86
CA VAL A 165 8.38 -7.63 -0.83
C VAL A 165 8.35 -9.02 -1.48
N GLY A 166 9.21 -9.92 -1.01
CA GLY A 166 9.30 -11.30 -1.46
C GLY A 166 8.34 -12.24 -0.73
N LEU A 167 7.86 -13.25 -1.46
CA LEU A 167 7.10 -14.37 -0.92
C LEU A 167 8.02 -15.59 -0.75
N HIS A 168 8.18 -16.04 0.49
CA HIS A 168 8.98 -17.22 0.82
C HIS A 168 8.15 -18.48 0.81
N TYR A 169 6.93 -18.44 1.36
CA TYR A 169 6.05 -19.60 1.37
C TYR A 169 4.59 -19.15 1.29
N SER A 170 3.75 -19.93 0.63
CA SER A 170 2.32 -19.83 0.83
C SER A 170 1.75 -21.20 1.17
N PHE A 171 0.90 -21.29 2.19
CA PHE A 171 0.27 -22.55 2.57
C PHE A 171 -1.09 -22.30 3.18
N GLN A 172 -1.89 -23.36 3.32
CA GLN A 172 -3.25 -23.25 3.82
C GLN A 172 -3.56 -24.32 4.86
N THR A 173 -4.47 -23.97 5.77
CA THR A 173 -5.21 -24.93 6.61
C THR A 173 -6.65 -25.01 6.10
N MET A 174 -7.46 -25.84 6.75
CA MET A 174 -8.90 -25.97 6.45
C MET A 174 -9.65 -24.62 6.50
N ASP A 175 -9.22 -23.69 7.36
CA ASP A 175 -9.93 -22.46 7.67
C ASP A 175 -9.14 -21.17 7.34
N LYS A 176 -7.85 -21.29 7.03
CA LYS A 176 -6.94 -20.13 6.86
C LYS A 176 -6.00 -20.27 5.67
N LEU A 177 -5.58 -19.14 5.14
CA LEU A 177 -4.50 -18.99 4.18
C LEU A 177 -3.33 -18.25 4.86
N TYR A 178 -2.10 -18.61 4.49
CA TYR A 178 -0.87 -18.05 5.04
C TYR A 178 0.04 -17.61 3.90
N PHE A 179 0.40 -16.34 3.87
CA PHE A 179 1.53 -15.83 3.11
C PHE A 179 2.68 -15.57 4.06
N VAL A 180 3.86 -16.12 3.77
CA VAL A 180 5.09 -15.89 4.52
C VAL A 180 5.97 -14.98 3.69
N LEU A 181 6.08 -13.73 4.11
CA LEU A 181 6.71 -12.63 3.37
C LEU A 181 7.98 -12.16 4.07
N ASP A 182 8.80 -11.37 3.36
CA ASP A 182 9.92 -10.65 3.99
C ASP A 182 9.44 -9.84 5.20
N TYR A 183 10.22 -9.86 6.27
CA TYR A 183 9.97 -9.00 7.42
C TYR A 183 10.67 -7.65 7.25
N VAL A 184 9.88 -6.59 7.12
CA VAL A 184 10.35 -5.21 6.91
C VAL A 184 10.01 -4.37 8.14
N ASN A 185 11.03 -3.92 8.89
CA ASN A 185 10.86 -3.36 10.23
C ASN A 185 11.23 -1.87 10.39
N GLY A 186 11.58 -1.19 9.31
CA GLY A 186 11.81 0.26 9.31
C GLY A 186 10.52 1.08 9.39
N GLY A 187 9.35 0.46 9.27
CA GLY A 187 8.03 1.08 9.39
C GLY A 187 7.47 1.62 8.08
N GLU A 188 6.20 2.01 8.09
CA GLU A 188 5.50 2.60 6.95
C GLU A 188 6.04 4.00 6.63
N LEU A 189 6.15 4.34 5.34
CA LEU A 189 6.50 5.68 4.89
C LEU A 189 5.50 6.71 5.43
N PHE A 190 4.22 6.32 5.47
CA PHE A 190 3.14 7.10 6.09
C PHE A 190 3.51 7.56 7.51
N PHE A 191 3.95 6.65 8.38
CA PHE A 191 4.31 6.96 9.77
C PHE A 191 5.45 7.99 9.85
N HIS A 192 6.49 7.83 9.03
CA HIS A 192 7.62 8.77 9.01
C HIS A 192 7.19 10.14 8.46
N LEU A 193 6.36 10.15 7.43
CA LEU A 193 5.86 11.38 6.81
C LEU A 193 4.95 12.16 7.76
N GLN A 194 4.04 11.50 8.47
CA GLN A 194 3.18 12.14 9.47
C GLN A 194 4.00 12.77 10.60
N ARG A 195 5.07 12.10 11.05
CA ARG A 195 5.94 12.62 12.11
C ARG A 195 6.75 13.83 11.68
N GLU A 196 7.26 13.83 10.45
CA GLU A 196 8.13 14.90 9.91
C GLU A 196 7.36 15.98 9.13
N ARG A 197 6.07 15.75 8.87
CA ARG A 197 5.14 16.55 8.05
C ARG A 197 5.44 16.58 6.57
N TYR A 198 6.70 16.70 6.18
CA TYR A 198 7.16 16.60 4.79
C TYR A 198 8.65 16.21 4.79
N PHE A 199 9.11 15.66 3.68
CA PHE A 199 10.50 15.32 3.48
C PHE A 199 11.24 16.38 2.66
N PRO A 200 12.55 16.55 2.91
CA PRO A 200 13.38 17.35 2.02
C PRO A 200 13.47 16.69 0.63
N GLU A 201 13.63 17.51 -0.41
CA GLU A 201 13.55 17.05 -1.81
C GLU A 201 14.54 15.94 -2.14
N HIS A 202 15.75 15.95 -1.58
CA HIS A 202 16.73 14.88 -1.81
C HIS A 202 16.26 13.52 -1.26
N ARG A 203 15.53 13.50 -0.14
CA ARG A 203 14.94 12.28 0.44
C ARG A 203 13.76 11.80 -0.39
N ALA A 204 12.86 12.71 -0.76
CA ALA A 204 11.73 12.39 -1.62
C ALA A 204 12.19 11.88 -3.00
N LYS A 205 13.27 12.45 -3.56
CA LYS A 205 13.90 11.99 -4.80
C LYS A 205 14.41 10.56 -4.70
N PHE A 206 15.13 10.25 -3.63
CA PHE A 206 15.67 8.92 -3.40
C PHE A 206 14.55 7.87 -3.36
N TYR A 207 13.53 8.08 -2.53
CA TYR A 207 12.39 7.15 -2.44
C TYR A 207 11.60 7.07 -3.75
N ALA A 208 11.34 8.20 -4.42
CA ALA A 208 10.65 8.18 -5.72
C ALA A 208 11.42 7.41 -6.78
N ALA A 209 12.77 7.42 -6.75
CA ALA A 209 13.58 6.64 -7.67
C ALA A 209 13.45 5.13 -7.38
N GLU A 210 13.52 4.71 -6.11
CA GLU A 210 13.35 3.29 -5.73
C GLU A 210 11.94 2.77 -6.08
N ILE A 211 10.91 3.57 -5.79
CA ILE A 211 9.52 3.25 -6.15
C ILE A 211 9.38 3.16 -7.68
N ALA A 212 9.91 4.11 -8.43
CA ALA A 212 9.84 4.09 -9.89
C ALA A 212 10.54 2.87 -10.50
N SER A 213 11.69 2.47 -9.94
CA SER A 213 12.39 1.24 -10.34
C SER A 213 11.52 0.00 -10.12
N ALA A 214 10.86 -0.08 -8.96
CA ALA A 214 9.97 -1.19 -8.63
C ALA A 214 8.75 -1.27 -9.55
N LEU A 215 8.09 -0.13 -9.82
CA LEU A 215 6.97 -0.04 -10.76
C LEU A 215 7.39 -0.39 -12.19
N GLY A 216 8.53 0.14 -12.64
CA GLY A 216 9.07 -0.17 -13.96
C GLY A 216 9.35 -1.67 -14.15
N TYR A 217 9.84 -2.34 -13.11
CA TYR A 217 10.00 -3.79 -13.11
C TYR A 217 8.65 -4.52 -13.21
N LEU A 218 7.65 -4.15 -12.41
CA LEU A 218 6.30 -4.74 -12.51
C LEU A 218 5.69 -4.55 -13.90
N HIS A 219 5.81 -3.34 -14.47
CA HIS A 219 5.34 -3.05 -15.81
C HIS A 219 6.05 -3.86 -16.90
N SER A 220 7.32 -4.22 -16.69
CA SER A 220 8.07 -5.11 -17.60
C SER A 220 7.58 -6.56 -17.58
N LEU A 221 6.80 -6.93 -16.56
CA LEU A 221 6.15 -8.23 -16.40
C LEU A 221 4.65 -8.18 -16.73
N ASP A 222 4.17 -7.08 -17.35
CA ASP A 222 2.76 -6.81 -17.64
C ASP A 222 1.87 -6.83 -16.38
N ILE A 223 2.38 -6.28 -15.27
CA ILE A 223 1.68 -6.15 -13.99
C ILE A 223 1.50 -4.66 -13.66
N ILE A 224 0.25 -4.26 -13.39
CA ILE A 224 -0.11 -2.92 -12.89
C ILE A 224 -0.36 -3.04 -11.39
N TYR A 225 0.23 -2.15 -10.59
CA TYR A 225 0.21 -2.20 -9.12
C TYR A 225 -1.09 -1.66 -8.50
N ARG A 226 -1.57 -0.49 -8.97
CA ARG A 226 -2.89 0.13 -8.68
C ARG A 226 -3.19 0.60 -7.26
N ASP A 227 -2.38 0.29 -6.25
CA ASP A 227 -2.59 0.75 -4.86
C ASP A 227 -1.34 1.39 -4.23
N LEU A 228 -0.62 2.22 -5.01
CA LEU A 228 0.54 2.96 -4.49
C LEU A 228 0.10 4.11 -3.59
N LYS A 229 0.50 4.01 -2.32
CA LYS A 229 0.26 4.98 -1.25
C LYS A 229 1.31 4.82 -0.13
N PRO A 230 1.54 5.83 0.73
CA PRO A 230 2.55 5.77 1.78
C PRO A 230 2.41 4.61 2.78
N GLU A 231 1.21 4.07 2.96
CA GLU A 231 0.92 2.92 3.83
C GLU A 231 1.44 1.60 3.24
N ASN A 232 1.44 1.48 1.90
CA ASN A 232 1.95 0.30 1.19
C ASN A 232 3.45 0.40 0.84
N ILE A 233 4.11 1.47 1.29
CA ILE A 233 5.55 1.70 1.13
C ILE A 233 6.20 1.54 2.49
N LEU A 234 6.96 0.47 2.68
CA LEU A 234 7.72 0.24 3.91
C LEU A 234 9.17 0.67 3.73
N LEU A 235 9.86 0.93 4.84
CA LEU A 235 11.31 1.09 4.88
C LEU A 235 11.97 -0.16 5.48
N ASP A 236 13.03 -0.66 4.86
CA ASP A 236 13.86 -1.72 5.45
C ASP A 236 14.74 -1.19 6.59
N SER A 237 15.51 -2.08 7.22
CA SER A 237 16.38 -1.73 8.36
C SER A 237 17.45 -0.68 8.02
N LYS A 238 17.87 -0.59 6.75
CA LYS A 238 18.87 0.36 6.24
C LYS A 238 18.21 1.67 5.76
N GLY A 239 16.91 1.64 5.46
CA GLY A 239 16.10 2.79 5.05
C GLY A 239 15.72 2.79 3.57
N HIS A 240 15.90 1.68 2.85
CA HIS A 240 15.41 1.53 1.46
C HIS A 240 13.91 1.23 1.44
N VAL A 241 13.25 1.64 0.36
CA VAL A 241 11.85 1.35 0.09
C VAL A 241 11.64 -0.15 -0.17
N VAL A 242 10.54 -0.68 0.35
CA VAL A 242 9.97 -1.97 -0.03
C VAL A 242 8.46 -1.79 -0.25
N LEU A 243 7.99 -1.98 -1.49
CA LEU A 243 6.56 -2.01 -1.77
C LEU A 243 5.95 -3.32 -1.27
N THR A 244 4.78 -3.23 -0.65
CA THR A 244 4.04 -4.37 -0.11
C THR A 244 2.61 -4.41 -0.63
N ASP A 245 1.82 -5.42 -0.25
CA ASP A 245 0.39 -5.55 -0.55
C ASP A 245 0.03 -5.51 -2.05
N PHE A 246 0.23 -6.63 -2.76
CA PHE A 246 -0.10 -6.79 -4.18
C PHE A 246 -1.58 -7.17 -4.42
N GLY A 247 -2.45 -6.99 -3.42
CA GLY A 247 -3.84 -7.43 -3.46
C GLY A 247 -4.69 -6.82 -4.58
N LEU A 248 -4.30 -5.63 -5.06
CA LEU A 248 -4.96 -4.94 -6.16
C LEU A 248 -4.20 -5.01 -7.49
N CYS A 249 -3.13 -5.78 -7.59
CA CYS A 249 -2.40 -5.89 -8.85
C CYS A 249 -3.25 -6.49 -9.97
N LYS A 250 -3.01 -6.07 -11.21
CA LYS A 250 -3.62 -6.64 -12.41
C LYS A 250 -2.53 -7.17 -13.32
N GLU A 251 -2.60 -8.45 -13.65
CA GLU A 251 -1.69 -9.11 -14.59
C GLU A 251 -2.28 -9.19 -16.00
N GLY A 252 -1.41 -9.43 -16.99
CA GLY A 252 -1.81 -9.83 -18.34
C GLY A 252 -2.25 -8.66 -19.22
N ILE A 253 -1.92 -7.43 -18.84
CA ILE A 253 -2.20 -6.24 -19.62
C ILE A 253 -1.04 -6.01 -20.59
N VAL A 254 -1.07 -6.74 -21.71
CA VAL A 254 0.01 -6.70 -22.72
C VAL A 254 -0.29 -5.62 -23.77
N GLY A 255 0.74 -4.88 -24.18
CA GLY A 255 0.66 -3.94 -25.31
C GLY A 255 -0.31 -2.78 -25.03
N GLN A 256 -1.40 -2.69 -25.81
CA GLN A 256 -2.46 -1.68 -25.65
C GLN A 256 -3.64 -2.17 -24.79
N GLY A 257 -3.48 -3.29 -24.08
CA GLY A 257 -4.50 -3.78 -23.16
C GLY A 257 -4.89 -2.75 -22.10
N THR A 258 -6.13 -2.81 -21.66
CA THR A 258 -6.66 -1.95 -20.59
C THR A 258 -7.47 -2.76 -19.59
N THR A 259 -7.76 -2.17 -18.44
CA THR A 259 -8.72 -2.70 -17.48
C THR A 259 -9.68 -1.60 -17.03
N SER A 260 -10.84 -1.98 -16.50
CA SER A 260 -11.93 -1.08 -16.12
C SER A 260 -12.33 -1.20 -14.65
N THR A 261 -11.66 -2.07 -13.86
CA THR A 261 -11.98 -2.28 -12.45
C THR A 261 -11.81 -0.97 -11.67
N PHE A 262 -12.86 -0.51 -10.98
CA PHE A 262 -12.74 0.65 -10.10
C PHE A 262 -12.10 0.21 -8.78
N CYS A 263 -10.81 0.45 -8.62
CA CYS A 263 -10.06 0.11 -7.41
C CYS A 263 -8.96 1.11 -7.06
N GLY A 264 -8.58 1.13 -5.78
CA GLY A 264 -7.48 1.92 -5.24
C GLY A 264 -7.90 2.75 -4.03
N THR A 265 -7.01 3.62 -3.58
CA THR A 265 -7.25 4.49 -2.42
C THR A 265 -7.69 5.89 -2.89
N PRO A 266 -8.82 6.45 -2.41
CA PRO A 266 -9.46 7.65 -2.97
C PRO A 266 -8.53 8.84 -3.27
N GLU A 267 -7.59 9.13 -2.39
CA GLU A 267 -6.64 10.25 -2.47
C GLU A 267 -5.63 10.10 -3.62
N TYR A 268 -5.42 8.88 -4.10
CA TYR A 268 -4.40 8.52 -5.10
C TYR A 268 -5.00 8.04 -6.43
N LEU A 269 -6.33 7.94 -6.52
CA LEU A 269 -7.00 7.53 -7.77
C LEU A 269 -6.69 8.50 -8.91
N ALA A 270 -6.35 7.94 -10.07
CA ALA A 270 -6.15 8.72 -11.29
C ALA A 270 -7.48 9.22 -11.87
N PRO A 271 -7.50 10.35 -12.59
CA PRO A 271 -8.73 10.93 -13.15
C PRO A 271 -9.52 9.96 -14.03
N GLU A 272 -8.84 9.18 -14.87
CA GLU A 272 -9.47 8.19 -15.75
C GLU A 272 -10.18 7.07 -14.97
N VAL A 273 -9.68 6.69 -13.80
CA VAL A 273 -10.33 5.69 -12.92
C VAL A 273 -11.61 6.27 -12.32
N LEU A 274 -11.55 7.53 -11.84
CA LEU A 274 -12.73 8.24 -11.31
C LEU A 274 -13.81 8.44 -12.38
N GLN A 275 -13.39 8.68 -13.61
CA GLN A 275 -14.27 8.82 -14.78
C GLN A 275 -14.75 7.47 -15.34
N LYS A 276 -14.35 6.33 -14.73
CA LYS A 276 -14.68 4.97 -15.17
C LYS A 276 -14.26 4.67 -16.61
N GLN A 277 -13.18 5.27 -17.06
CA GLN A 277 -12.59 5.00 -18.37
C GLN A 277 -11.66 3.77 -18.27
N PRO A 278 -11.51 3.00 -19.37
CA PRO A 278 -10.48 1.98 -19.44
C PRO A 278 -9.08 2.59 -19.25
N TYR A 279 -8.31 1.99 -18.35
CA TYR A 279 -7.00 2.49 -17.96
C TYR A 279 -5.93 1.40 -18.08
N ASP A 280 -4.69 1.84 -18.08
CA ASP A 280 -3.49 1.03 -18.29
C ASP A 280 -2.46 1.37 -17.21
N LYS A 281 -1.21 0.92 -17.36
CA LYS A 281 -0.13 1.13 -16.40
C LYS A 281 0.20 2.59 -16.08
N THR A 282 -0.29 3.55 -16.86
CA THR A 282 -0.09 4.99 -16.57
C THR A 282 -0.76 5.46 -15.28
N VAL A 283 -1.69 4.70 -14.70
CA VAL A 283 -2.25 5.00 -13.37
C VAL A 283 -1.21 4.92 -12.27
N ASP A 284 -0.23 4.02 -12.37
CA ASP A 284 0.83 3.89 -11.36
C ASP A 284 1.77 5.10 -11.37
N TRP A 285 1.99 5.70 -12.54
CA TRP A 285 2.74 6.95 -12.67
C TRP A 285 2.00 8.16 -12.07
N TRP A 286 0.67 8.18 -12.18
CA TRP A 286 -0.14 9.17 -11.45
C TRP A 286 0.03 9.00 -9.94
N CYS A 287 -0.08 7.77 -9.44
CA CYS A 287 0.10 7.49 -8.02
C CYS A 287 1.51 7.87 -7.53
N LEU A 288 2.56 7.61 -8.32
CA LEU A 288 3.92 8.05 -8.00
C LEU A 288 3.99 9.59 -7.88
N GLY A 289 3.31 10.31 -8.79
CA GLY A 289 3.19 11.76 -8.72
C GLY A 289 2.48 12.23 -7.44
N ALA A 290 1.40 11.57 -7.04
CA ALA A 290 0.64 11.89 -5.84
C ALA A 290 1.44 11.64 -4.56
N VAL A 291 2.11 10.49 -4.45
CA VAL A 291 3.00 10.14 -3.33
C VAL A 291 4.21 11.09 -3.28
N LEU A 292 4.83 11.41 -4.42
CA LEU A 292 5.93 12.38 -4.46
C LEU A 292 5.48 13.77 -4.01
N TYR A 293 4.31 14.21 -4.47
CA TYR A 293 3.72 15.47 -4.02
C TYR A 293 3.51 15.47 -2.50
N GLU A 294 2.93 14.40 -1.96
CA GLU A 294 2.70 14.28 -0.52
C GLU A 294 4.00 14.27 0.28
N MET A 295 5.04 13.56 -0.18
CA MET A 295 6.36 13.63 0.44
C MET A 295 6.89 15.06 0.48
N LEU A 296 6.66 15.88 -0.55
CA LEU A 296 7.20 17.25 -0.65
C LEU A 296 6.35 18.31 0.05
N TYR A 297 5.04 18.07 0.21
CA TYR A 297 4.07 19.07 0.69
C TYR A 297 3.25 18.64 1.91
N GLY A 298 3.33 17.38 2.30
CA GLY A 298 2.72 16.77 3.48
C GLY A 298 1.26 16.31 3.33
N LEU A 299 0.63 16.58 2.19
CA LEU A 299 -0.73 16.13 1.86
C LEU A 299 -0.82 15.82 0.36
N PRO A 300 -1.70 14.90 -0.07
CA PRO A 300 -1.97 14.63 -1.47
C PRO A 300 -2.40 15.90 -2.24
N PRO A 301 -2.14 16.00 -3.56
CA PRO A 301 -2.28 17.24 -4.33
C PRO A 301 -3.70 17.81 -4.39
N PHE A 302 -4.71 16.96 -4.30
CA PHE A 302 -6.12 17.31 -4.47
C PHE A 302 -6.98 17.01 -3.24
N TYR A 303 -6.33 16.77 -2.09
CA TYR A 303 -6.98 16.34 -0.86
C TYR A 303 -8.11 17.28 -0.42
N SER A 304 -9.26 16.68 -0.07
CA SER A 304 -10.33 17.32 0.71
C SER A 304 -10.88 16.32 1.72
N ARG A 305 -11.46 16.84 2.81
CA ARG A 305 -12.21 16.03 3.78
C ARG A 305 -13.53 15.51 3.20
N ASP A 306 -14.09 16.21 2.22
CA ASP A 306 -15.23 15.74 1.45
C ASP A 306 -14.72 14.92 0.26
N THR A 307 -15.01 13.63 0.26
CA THR A 307 -14.60 12.71 -0.82
C THR A 307 -15.14 13.12 -2.18
N THR A 308 -16.34 13.69 -2.24
CA THR A 308 -16.94 14.17 -3.49
C THR A 308 -16.16 15.35 -4.03
N GLU A 309 -15.87 16.33 -3.16
CA GLU A 309 -15.04 17.49 -3.53
C GLU A 309 -13.63 17.05 -3.92
N MET A 310 -13.06 16.05 -3.24
CA MET A 310 -11.76 15.50 -3.58
C MET A 310 -11.76 14.88 -4.99
N TYR A 311 -12.79 14.12 -5.36
CA TYR A 311 -12.93 13.58 -6.71
C TYR A 311 -13.06 14.70 -7.75
N ASP A 312 -13.87 15.72 -7.49
CA ASP A 312 -13.98 16.89 -8.36
C ASP A 312 -12.64 17.63 -8.49
N ASN A 313 -11.87 17.73 -7.41
CA ASN A 313 -10.54 18.33 -7.42
C ASN A 313 -9.58 17.50 -8.30
N ILE A 314 -9.56 16.18 -8.14
CA ILE A 314 -8.72 15.27 -8.94
C ILE A 314 -9.05 15.42 -10.43
N ILE A 315 -10.32 15.52 -10.80
CA ILE A 315 -10.74 15.60 -12.20
C ILE A 315 -10.54 17.01 -12.76
N TYR A 316 -10.92 18.08 -12.07
CA TYR A 316 -11.02 19.42 -12.69
C TYR A 316 -10.02 20.46 -12.17
N LYS A 317 -9.57 20.38 -10.91
CA LYS A 317 -8.73 21.42 -10.32
C LYS A 317 -7.30 21.37 -10.89
N PRO A 318 -6.71 22.52 -11.26
CA PRO A 318 -5.32 22.56 -11.72
C PRO A 318 -4.36 22.26 -10.56
N LEU A 319 -3.24 21.62 -10.88
CA LEU A 319 -2.16 21.35 -9.94
C LEU A 319 -1.57 22.68 -9.43
N ARG A 320 -1.36 22.79 -8.11
CA ARG A 320 -0.71 23.93 -7.48
C ARG A 320 0.60 23.51 -6.83
N LEU A 321 1.70 24.13 -7.25
CA LEU A 321 3.04 23.84 -6.72
C LEU A 321 3.63 25.07 -6.03
N ARG A 322 4.11 24.91 -4.80
CA ARG A 322 4.78 26.00 -4.07
C ARG A 322 6.25 26.10 -4.49
N THR A 323 6.93 27.17 -4.08
CA THR A 323 8.29 27.52 -4.54
C THR A 323 9.42 26.80 -3.76
N ASN A 324 9.10 25.88 -2.86
CA ASN A 324 10.06 25.17 -2.00
C ASN A 324 10.73 23.95 -2.65
N ILE A 325 10.52 23.72 -3.96
CA ILE A 325 11.10 22.61 -4.71
C ILE A 325 11.79 23.12 -5.98
N SER A 326 12.78 22.37 -6.47
CA SER A 326 13.54 22.70 -7.67
C SER A 326 12.67 22.75 -8.94
N SER A 327 13.15 23.44 -9.97
CA SER A 327 12.51 23.44 -11.30
C SER A 327 12.35 22.03 -11.87
N ALA A 328 13.33 21.15 -11.63
CA ALA A 328 13.27 19.76 -12.03
C ALA A 328 12.19 18.99 -11.25
N GLY A 329 12.02 19.25 -9.95
CA GLY A 329 10.94 18.66 -9.14
C GLY A 329 9.56 19.12 -9.60
N ARG A 330 9.42 20.41 -9.93
CA ARG A 330 8.17 20.96 -10.50
C ARG A 330 7.83 20.30 -11.82
N SER A 331 8.80 20.24 -12.74
CA SER A 331 8.65 19.59 -14.05
C SER A 331 8.22 18.13 -13.92
N LEU A 332 8.80 17.40 -12.96
CA LEU A 332 8.44 15.99 -12.74
C LEU A 332 6.98 15.85 -12.28
N LEU A 333 6.57 16.64 -11.28
CA LEU A 333 5.19 16.62 -10.77
C LEU A 333 4.18 17.04 -11.83
N GLU A 334 4.49 18.09 -12.60
CA GLU A 334 3.66 18.54 -13.73
C GLU A 334 3.52 17.46 -14.81
N GLY A 335 4.56 16.65 -15.04
CA GLY A 335 4.53 15.52 -15.98
C GLY A 335 3.74 14.32 -15.47
N LEU A 336 3.96 13.90 -14.21
CA LEU A 336 3.29 12.73 -13.61
C LEU A 336 1.81 12.99 -13.32
N LEU A 337 1.44 14.22 -12.94
CA LEU A 337 0.06 14.60 -12.57
C LEU A 337 -0.70 15.25 -13.74
N GLN A 338 -0.36 14.88 -14.99
CA GLN A 338 -1.20 15.18 -16.15
C GLN A 338 -2.51 14.40 -16.05
N LYS A 339 -3.63 15.12 -16.17
CA LYS A 339 -4.97 14.54 -16.10
C LYS A 339 -5.26 13.65 -17.30
N GLU A 340 -4.87 14.11 -18.49
CA GLU A 340 -4.93 13.31 -19.72
C GLU A 340 -3.81 12.26 -19.71
N LYS A 341 -4.18 10.98 -19.58
CA LYS A 341 -3.20 9.88 -19.44
C LYS A 341 -2.19 9.80 -20.59
N GLY A 342 -2.56 10.15 -21.82
CA GLY A 342 -1.67 10.16 -22.99
C GLY A 342 -0.59 11.25 -22.96
N ASN A 343 -0.79 12.32 -22.19
CA ASN A 343 0.19 13.39 -21.99
C ASN A 343 1.06 13.16 -20.74
N ARG A 344 0.71 12.16 -19.93
CA ARG A 344 1.40 11.85 -18.67
C ARG A 344 2.81 11.35 -18.93
N LEU A 345 3.75 11.79 -18.10
CA LEU A 345 5.11 11.25 -18.10
C LEU A 345 5.04 9.74 -17.79
N GLY A 346 5.68 8.92 -18.62
CA GLY A 346 5.56 7.46 -18.58
C GLY A 346 4.53 6.88 -19.55
N ALA A 347 3.73 7.70 -20.24
CA ALA A 347 2.78 7.19 -21.23
C ALA A 347 3.42 6.66 -22.52
N LYS A 348 4.61 7.17 -22.90
CA LYS A 348 5.24 6.85 -24.20
C LYS A 348 6.27 5.73 -24.07
N ARG A 349 7.24 5.87 -23.18
CA ARG A 349 8.33 4.90 -22.96
C ARG A 349 8.36 4.36 -21.55
N ASP A 350 7.24 4.48 -20.83
CA ASP A 350 7.06 3.91 -19.50
C ASP A 350 8.19 4.35 -18.54
N PHE A 351 8.82 3.40 -17.84
CA PHE A 351 9.89 3.69 -16.89
C PHE A 351 11.04 4.50 -17.50
N LEU A 352 11.36 4.36 -18.79
CA LEU A 352 12.45 5.12 -19.41
C LEU A 352 12.19 6.63 -19.40
N ASP A 353 10.93 7.06 -19.55
CA ASP A 353 10.60 8.49 -19.47
C ASP A 353 10.83 9.03 -18.06
N ILE A 354 10.60 8.20 -17.03
CA ILE A 354 10.89 8.54 -15.63
C ILE A 354 12.40 8.55 -15.41
N GLN A 355 13.09 7.50 -15.85
CA GLN A 355 14.52 7.28 -15.66
C GLN A 355 15.37 8.42 -16.21
N TYR A 356 15.04 8.93 -17.40
CA TYR A 356 15.76 10.01 -18.07
C TYR A 356 15.29 11.42 -17.69
N HIS A 357 14.30 11.56 -16.80
CA HIS A 357 13.83 12.88 -16.38
C HIS A 357 14.91 13.61 -15.56
N GLY A 358 15.09 14.91 -15.80
CA GLY A 358 16.18 15.71 -15.20
C GLY A 358 16.18 15.75 -13.67
N PHE A 359 15.04 15.49 -13.03
CA PHE A 359 14.94 15.35 -11.57
C PHE A 359 15.83 14.23 -11.01
N PHE A 360 15.98 13.12 -11.75
CA PHE A 360 16.77 11.95 -11.37
C PHE A 360 18.19 11.96 -11.96
N SER A 361 18.62 13.05 -12.59
CA SER A 361 19.95 13.16 -13.23
C SER A 361 21.13 12.86 -12.31
N SER A 362 20.97 13.01 -10.99
CA SER A 362 21.99 12.71 -9.98
C SER A 362 21.98 11.26 -9.49
N ILE A 363 21.06 10.41 -9.96
CA ILE A 363 20.91 9.02 -9.51
C ILE A 363 21.55 8.09 -10.54
N ASN A 364 22.53 7.29 -10.10
CA ASN A 364 22.95 6.11 -10.86
C ASN A 364 21.95 4.99 -10.59
N TRP A 365 21.13 4.65 -11.58
CA TRP A 365 20.06 3.65 -11.47
C TRP A 365 20.58 2.24 -11.20
N GLN A 366 21.77 1.88 -11.68
CA GLN A 366 22.36 0.57 -11.37
C GLN A 366 22.81 0.52 -9.92
N ASP A 367 23.47 1.58 -9.43
CA ASP A 367 23.88 1.64 -8.02
C ASP A 367 22.67 1.72 -7.08
N LEU A 368 21.58 2.34 -7.53
CA LEU A 368 20.31 2.34 -6.82
C LEU A 368 19.77 0.90 -6.71
N TYR A 369 19.63 0.21 -7.84
CA TYR A 369 19.16 -1.19 -7.89
C TYR A 369 20.03 -2.12 -7.03
N ASP A 370 21.35 -1.97 -7.10
CA ASP A 370 22.29 -2.77 -6.31
C ASP A 370 22.34 -2.37 -4.81
N LYS A 371 21.47 -1.44 -4.37
CA LYS A 371 21.46 -0.85 -3.01
C LYS A 371 22.83 -0.29 -2.56
N LYS A 372 23.62 0.24 -3.49
CA LYS A 372 24.93 0.87 -3.22
C LYS A 372 24.81 2.33 -2.80
N ILE A 373 23.70 2.99 -3.13
CA ILE A 373 23.42 4.36 -2.71
C ILE A 373 22.92 4.34 -1.26
N THR A 374 23.61 5.03 -0.35
CA THR A 374 23.22 5.11 1.05
C THR A 374 21.87 5.82 1.21
N PRO A 375 20.88 5.22 1.90
CA PRO A 375 19.61 5.88 2.17
C PRO A 375 19.79 7.18 2.95
N PRO A 376 19.02 8.24 2.62
CA PRO A 376 19.09 9.54 3.29
C PRO A 376 18.50 9.54 4.71
N TYR A 377 17.83 8.45 5.10
CA TYR A 377 17.25 8.27 6.42
C TYR A 377 17.51 6.86 6.91
N ASN A 378 18.01 6.75 8.14
CA ASN A 378 18.15 5.48 8.83
C ASN A 378 17.01 5.34 9.86
N PRO A 379 16.15 4.32 9.75
CA PRO A 379 15.08 4.06 10.72
C PRO A 379 15.59 3.76 12.14
N ASN A 380 16.89 3.55 12.34
CA ASN A 380 17.58 3.32 13.61
C ASN A 380 17.12 2.04 14.34
N VAL A 381 16.81 0.98 13.59
CA VAL A 381 16.35 -0.29 14.18
C VAL A 381 17.47 -0.98 14.96
N SER A 382 17.13 -1.53 16.12
CA SER A 382 18.07 -2.15 17.07
C SER A 382 18.37 -3.63 16.78
N GLY A 383 17.63 -4.25 15.84
CA GLY A 383 17.84 -5.63 15.41
C GLY A 383 16.63 -6.21 14.66
N HIS A 384 16.72 -7.48 14.29
CA HIS A 384 15.73 -8.19 13.46
C HIS A 384 14.37 -8.42 14.13
N LEU A 385 14.26 -8.18 15.43
CA LEU A 385 13.01 -8.32 16.21
C LEU A 385 12.50 -6.97 16.72
N ASP A 386 13.09 -5.86 16.27
CA ASP A 386 12.69 -4.52 16.71
C ASP A 386 11.28 -4.18 16.22
N LEU A 387 10.42 -3.81 17.17
CA LEU A 387 9.01 -3.49 16.94
C LEU A 387 8.68 -2.00 17.12
N LYS A 388 9.67 -1.13 17.32
CA LYS A 388 9.45 0.27 17.68
C LYS A 388 8.67 1.11 16.66
N HIS A 389 8.65 0.66 15.40
CA HIS A 389 7.95 1.32 14.29
C HIS A 389 6.60 0.67 13.97
N PHE A 390 6.17 -0.33 14.75
CA PHE A 390 4.85 -0.94 14.63
C PHE A 390 3.88 -0.31 15.62
N ASP A 391 2.59 -0.37 15.30
CA ASP A 391 1.57 0.17 16.19
C ASP A 391 1.56 -0.54 17.56
N PRO A 392 1.67 0.21 18.68
CA PRO A 392 1.60 -0.36 20.02
C PRO A 392 0.28 -1.11 20.32
N GLU A 393 -0.81 -0.78 19.66
CA GLU A 393 -2.09 -1.51 19.74
C GLU A 393 -1.93 -2.94 19.22
N PHE A 394 -1.25 -3.13 18.08
CA PHE A 394 -1.01 -4.45 17.50
C PHE A 394 -0.01 -5.24 18.34
N VAL A 395 1.11 -4.63 18.74
CA VAL A 395 2.19 -5.32 19.48
C VAL A 395 1.75 -5.82 20.86
N ARG A 396 0.77 -5.14 21.47
CA ARG A 396 0.16 -5.55 22.75
C ARG A 396 -0.88 -6.66 22.58
N GLU A 397 -1.40 -6.86 21.38
CA GLU A 397 -2.37 -7.93 21.13
C GLU A 397 -1.68 -9.31 21.25
N PRO A 398 -2.28 -10.26 22.00
CA PRO A 398 -1.74 -11.61 22.05
C PRO A 398 -1.88 -12.31 20.70
N VAL A 399 -0.90 -13.15 20.36
CA VAL A 399 -1.00 -14.03 19.19
C VAL A 399 -2.22 -14.96 19.38
N PRO A 400 -3.18 -15.00 18.43
CA PRO A 400 -4.37 -15.80 18.61
C PRO A 400 -4.04 -17.29 18.73
N ALA A 401 -4.60 -17.97 19.72
CA ALA A 401 -4.37 -19.41 19.95
C ALA A 401 -4.82 -20.33 18.78
N SER A 402 -5.63 -19.79 17.86
CA SER A 402 -6.06 -20.48 16.64
C SER A 402 -5.03 -20.47 15.51
N VAL A 403 -3.98 -19.66 15.63
CA VAL A 403 -2.84 -19.66 14.69
C VAL A 403 -1.98 -20.88 14.98
N GLY A 404 -1.57 -21.63 13.95
CA GLY A 404 -0.78 -22.86 14.15
C GLY A 404 -1.59 -24.10 14.54
N ARG A 405 -2.88 -23.96 14.86
CA ARG A 405 -3.79 -25.07 15.14
C ARG A 405 -4.77 -25.23 13.98
N SER A 406 -4.70 -26.36 13.27
CA SER A 406 -5.86 -26.81 12.49
C SER A 406 -6.93 -27.27 13.47
N SER A 407 -8.21 -26.95 13.23
CA SER A 407 -9.36 -27.53 13.96
C SER A 407 -9.53 -29.04 13.72
N GLY A 408 -8.44 -29.78 13.47
CA GLY A 408 -8.39 -31.11 12.88
C GLY A 408 -8.53 -32.28 13.83
N ASN A 409 -8.86 -32.09 15.11
CA ASN A 409 -9.09 -33.21 16.04
C ASN A 409 -10.57 -33.46 16.38
N SER A 410 -11.52 -32.81 15.69
CA SER A 410 -12.93 -33.20 15.79
C SER A 410 -13.35 -33.86 14.48
N SER A 411 -13.28 -35.19 14.46
CA SER A 411 -13.82 -36.08 13.42
C SER A 411 -15.35 -36.06 13.38
N ARG A 412 -15.98 -34.87 13.35
CA ARG A 412 -17.42 -34.71 13.26
C ARG A 412 -17.76 -33.59 12.29
N LEU A 413 -18.23 -34.02 11.11
CA LEU A 413 -18.91 -33.24 10.08
C LEU A 413 -18.07 -32.08 9.49
N VAL A 414 -17.24 -32.40 8.48
CA VAL A 414 -16.75 -31.37 7.56
C VAL A 414 -17.98 -30.83 6.82
N SER A 415 -18.35 -29.57 7.08
CA SER A 415 -19.48 -28.93 6.40
C SER A 415 -19.19 -28.78 4.90
N THR A 416 -20.20 -28.91 4.05
CA THR A 416 -20.13 -28.66 2.60
C THR A 416 -19.45 -27.31 2.28
N SER A 417 -19.72 -26.29 3.10
CA SER A 417 -19.12 -24.96 2.99
C SER A 417 -17.59 -24.94 3.15
N VAL A 418 -17.02 -25.87 3.91
CA VAL A 418 -15.56 -26.00 4.11
C VAL A 418 -14.92 -26.70 2.91
N MET A 419 -15.57 -27.73 2.36
CA MET A 419 -15.08 -28.43 1.15
C MET A 419 -15.12 -27.53 -0.09
N GLU A 420 -16.13 -26.66 -0.18
CA GLU A 420 -16.24 -25.66 -1.24
C GLU A 420 -15.14 -24.59 -1.13
N ALA A 421 -14.85 -24.13 0.09
CA ALA A 421 -13.74 -23.22 0.35
C ALA A 421 -12.39 -23.80 -0.07
N ASP A 422 -12.12 -25.07 0.26
CA ASP A 422 -10.85 -25.73 -0.06
C ASP A 422 -10.64 -25.88 -1.58
N ARG A 423 -11.71 -26.12 -2.36
CA ARG A 423 -11.65 -26.16 -3.83
C ARG A 423 -11.36 -24.79 -4.46
N VAL A 424 -11.90 -23.72 -3.89
CA VAL A 424 -11.69 -22.34 -4.38
C VAL A 424 -10.23 -21.90 -4.26
N PHE A 425 -9.51 -22.36 -3.23
CA PHE A 425 -8.10 -22.05 -3.01
C PHE A 425 -7.16 -23.20 -3.41
N GLU A 426 -7.60 -24.07 -4.33
CA GLU A 426 -6.75 -25.09 -4.90
C GLU A 426 -5.53 -24.45 -5.59
N GLY A 427 -4.38 -25.09 -5.45
CA GLY A 427 -3.12 -24.55 -5.95
C GLY A 427 -2.49 -23.46 -5.08
N PHE A 428 -3.09 -22.99 -3.98
CA PHE A 428 -2.52 -21.91 -3.13
C PHE A 428 -1.17 -22.26 -2.47
N SER A 429 -0.85 -23.53 -2.24
CA SER A 429 0.38 -23.91 -1.55
C SER A 429 1.61 -23.75 -2.47
N TYR A 430 2.68 -23.12 -1.99
CA TYR A 430 3.96 -22.92 -2.69
C TYR A 430 5.15 -22.99 -1.73
N MET A 431 6.25 -23.53 -2.23
CA MET A 431 7.57 -23.53 -1.61
C MET A 431 8.63 -23.35 -2.71
N PRO A 432 9.61 -22.44 -2.54
CA PRO A 432 10.72 -22.24 -3.48
C PRO A 432 11.53 -23.53 -3.64
N SER A 433 12.15 -23.68 -4.82
CA SER A 433 13.12 -24.74 -5.04
C SER A 433 14.35 -24.51 -4.15
N THR A 434 15.10 -25.56 -3.80
CA THR A 434 16.29 -25.43 -2.94
C THR A 434 17.33 -24.46 -3.50
N GLU A 435 17.39 -24.25 -4.82
CA GLU A 435 18.31 -23.30 -5.45
C GLU A 435 17.89 -21.83 -5.20
N ASP A 436 16.58 -21.53 -5.25
CA ASP A 436 16.05 -20.18 -4.96
C ASP A 436 16.18 -19.78 -3.48
N ALA A 437 16.13 -20.75 -2.56
CA ALA A 437 16.26 -20.51 -1.12
C ALA A 437 17.69 -20.14 -0.68
N PHE A 438 18.71 -20.46 -1.48
CA PHE A 438 20.10 -20.08 -1.20
C PHE A 438 20.40 -18.63 -1.61
N GLU A 439 19.79 -18.11 -2.68
CA GLU A 439 19.97 -16.71 -3.11
C GLU A 439 19.35 -15.71 -2.12
N SER A 440 18.19 -16.04 -1.53
CA SER A 440 17.51 -15.15 -0.56
C SER A 440 18.34 -14.88 0.70
N LYS A 441 19.19 -15.84 1.12
CA LYS A 441 20.08 -15.68 2.28
C LYS A 441 21.18 -14.62 2.09
N TYR A 442 21.65 -14.39 0.86
CA TYR A 442 22.78 -13.49 0.61
C TYR A 442 22.37 -12.04 0.33
N HIS A 443 21.11 -11.78 -0.06
CA HIS A 443 20.61 -10.41 -0.22
C HIS A 443 20.16 -9.72 1.07
N HIS A 444 20.04 -10.47 2.18
CA HIS A 444 19.63 -9.96 3.49
C HIS A 444 20.81 -9.57 4.42
N SER A 445 22.03 -9.49 3.89
CA SER A 445 23.25 -9.04 4.60
C SER A 445 23.45 -7.54 4.51
#